data_AF-A0A432UAU3-F1
#
_entry.id   AF-A0A432UAU3-F1
#
_cell.length_a   1.000
_cell.length_b   1.000
_cell.length_c   1.000
_cell.angle_alpha   90.00
_cell.angle_beta   90.00
_cell.angle_gamma   90.00
#
_symmetry.space_group_name_H-M   'P 1'
#
loop_
_entity.id
_entity.type
_entity.pdbx_description
1 polymer ?
#
loop_
_entity_poly.entity_id
_entity_poly.type
_entity_poly.pdbx_seq_one_letter_code
_entity_poly.pdbx_strand_id
1 'polypeptide(L)' 'MDVEKDKSTVPGEEYEVLKIHVRPDLYRAFRRCVWMTVHETGMSIVEIHNKMIEDLLKSREC' A
#
# COMPACT_ATOMS: atom_id res chain seq x y z
N MET A 1 -21.17 -8.12 2.23
CA MET A 1 -19.70 -8.17 2.44
C MET A 1 -19.12 -7.91 1.07
N ASP A 2 -19.09 -6.63 0.74
CA ASP A 2 -18.82 -6.14 -0.59
C ASP A 2 -17.33 -5.86 -0.65
N VAL A 3 -16.58 -6.82 -1.20
CA VAL A 3 -15.17 -6.64 -1.51
C VAL A 3 -15.14 -5.78 -2.76
N GLU A 4 -15.04 -4.47 -2.58
CA GLU A 4 -14.81 -3.52 -3.66
C GLU A 4 -13.57 -3.95 -4.44
N LYS A 5 -13.81 -4.19 -5.73
CA LYS A 5 -12.86 -4.69 -6.71
C LYS A 5 -11.90 -3.55 -7.06
N ASP A 6 -10.72 -3.56 -6.43
CA ASP A 6 -9.65 -2.62 -6.72
C ASP A 6 -9.25 -2.73 -8.21
N LYS A 7 -9.54 -1.68 -8.97
CA LYS A 7 -9.18 -1.53 -10.39
C LYS A 7 -7.94 -0.63 -10.51
N SER A 8 -6.81 -1.07 -9.96
CA SER A 8 -5.56 -0.28 -9.99
C SER A 8 -4.36 -1.07 -10.50
N THR A 9 -4.54 -1.92 -11.51
CA THR A 9 -3.39 -2.51 -12.23
C THR A 9 -3.26 -1.86 -13.60
N VAL A 10 -2.17 -1.12 -13.80
CA VAL A 10 -1.77 -0.62 -15.11
C VAL A 10 -1.36 -1.84 -15.96
N PRO A 11 -1.88 -2.01 -17.18
CA PRO A 11 -1.50 -3.13 -18.02
C PRO A 11 0.00 -3.08 -18.35
N GLY A 12 0.77 -4.06 -17.87
CA GLY A 12 2.21 -4.21 -18.20
C GLY A 12 3.19 -4.09 -17.02
N GLU A 13 2.73 -3.76 -15.81
CA GLU A 13 3.59 -3.81 -14.62
C GLU A 13 3.45 -5.16 -13.89
N GLU A 14 4.59 -5.83 -13.68
CA GLU A 14 4.69 -7.03 -12.86
C GLU A 14 4.91 -6.62 -11.39
N TYR A 15 4.05 -7.10 -10.49
CA TYR A 15 4.18 -6.87 -9.06
C TYR A 15 4.38 -8.18 -8.33
N GLU A 16 5.26 -8.15 -7.32
CA GLU A 16 5.50 -9.28 -6.42
C GLU A 16 4.72 -9.14 -5.11
N VAL A 17 4.25 -10.26 -4.56
CA VAL A 17 3.47 -10.27 -3.32
C VAL A 17 4.38 -10.38 -2.11
N LEU A 18 4.48 -9.31 -1.32
CA LEU A 18 5.17 -9.30 -0.03
C LEU A 18 4.18 -9.55 1.12
N LYS A 19 4.32 -10.69 1.83
CA LYS A 19 3.53 -10.99 3.03
C LYS A 19 4.26 -10.54 4.29
N ILE A 20 3.63 -9.67 5.09
CA ILE A 20 4.17 -9.16 6.36
C ILE A 20 3.24 -9.47 7.53
N HIS A 21 3.83 -9.70 8.70
CA HIS A 21 3.10 -9.82 9.97
C HIS A 21 3.30 -8.54 10.78
N VAL A 22 2.19 -7.94 11.22
CA VAL A 22 2.18 -6.71 12.01
C VAL A 22 1.23 -6.86 13.20
N ARG A 23 1.40 -6.01 14.22
CA ARG A 23 0.46 -5.98 15.34
C ARG A 23 -0.96 -5.56 14.88
N PRO A 24 -2.03 -6.04 15.55
CA PRO A 24 -3.41 -5.74 15.15
C PRO A 24 -3.77 -4.24 15.16
N ASP A 25 -3.20 -3.46 16.07
CA ASP A 25 -3.41 -2.01 16.14
C ASP A 25 -2.77 -1.28 14.96
N LEU A 26 -1.56 -1.69 14.57
CA LEU A 26 -0.86 -1.17 13.39
C LEU A 26 -1.62 -1.50 12.11
N TYR A 27 -2.19 -2.70 11.98
CA TYR A 27 -3.02 -3.07 10.84
C TYR A 27 -4.24 -2.14 10.68
N ARG A 28 -4.94 -1.85 11.78
CA ARG A 28 -6.10 -0.95 11.78
C ARG A 28 -5.70 0.49 11.42
N ALA A 29 -4.63 0.98 12.04
CA ALA A 29 -4.08 2.31 11.76
C ALA A 29 -3.66 2.43 10.29
N PHE A 30 -2.94 1.44 9.79
CA PHE A 30 -2.50 1.35 8.40
C PHE A 30 -3.67 1.43 7.42
N ARG A 31 -4.70 0.60 7.59
CA ARG A 31 -5.89 0.63 6.72
C ARG A 31 -6.57 2.00 6.70
N ARG A 32 -6.67 2.66 7.85
CA ARG A 32 -7.25 4.00 7.94
C ARG A 32 -6.38 5.03 7.21
N CYS A 33 -5.07 5.02 7.43
CA CYS A 33 -4.15 5.93 6.77
C CYS A 33 -4.14 5.75 5.26
N VAL A 34 -4.05 4.50 4.78
CA VAL A 34 -4.11 4.20 3.33
C VAL A 34 -5.41 4.73 2.73
N TRP A 35 -6.55 4.49 3.39
CA TRP A 35 -7.85 4.98 2.90
C TRP A 35 -7.88 6.51 2.78
N MET A 36 -7.38 7.23 3.80
CA MET A 36 -7.29 8.70 3.76
C MET A 36 -6.37 9.15 2.62
N THR A 37 -5.19 8.55 2.48
CA THR A 37 -4.22 8.89 1.44
C THR A 37 -4.81 8.69 0.05
N VAL A 38 -5.46 7.56 -0.23
CA VAL A 38 -6.12 7.29 -1.52
C VAL A 38 -7.13 8.40 -1.85
N HIS A 39 -7.95 8.80 -0.87
CA HIS A 39 -8.95 9.84 -1.06
C HIS A 39 -8.37 11.25 -1.22
N GLU A 40 -7.28 11.57 -0.53
CA GLU A 40 -6.67 12.89 -0.54
C GLU A 40 -5.77 13.12 -1.75
N THR A 41 -5.05 12.09 -2.22
CA THR A 41 -4.02 12.24 -3.26
C THR A 41 -4.38 11.57 -4.58
N GLY A 42 -5.40 10.69 -4.60
CA GLY A 42 -5.74 9.88 -5.76
C GLY A 42 -4.74 8.75 -6.05
N MET A 43 -3.75 8.51 -5.18
CA MET A 43 -2.81 7.40 -5.32
C MET A 43 -3.54 6.06 -5.14
N SER A 44 -3.12 5.06 -5.89
CA SER A 44 -3.53 3.67 -5.70
C SER A 44 -2.87 3.05 -4.46
N ILE A 45 -3.47 1.99 -3.94
CA ILE A 45 -2.90 1.23 -2.82
C ILE A 45 -1.53 0.64 -3.14
N VAL A 46 -1.28 0.26 -4.40
CA VAL A 46 -0.01 -0.30 -4.86
C VAL A 46 1.09 0.77 -4.84
N GLU A 47 0.81 1.97 -5.33
CA GLU A 47 1.75 3.10 -5.25
C GLU A 47 2.08 3.45 -3.79
N ILE A 48 1.09 3.43 -2.90
CA ILE A 48 1.31 3.66 -1.46
C ILE A 48 2.23 2.59 -0.87
N HIS A 49 2.00 1.31 -1.18
CA HIS A 49 2.87 0.22 -0.73
C HIS A 49 4.31 0.38 -1.23
N ASN A 50 4.49 0.62 -2.53
CA ASN A 50 5.81 0.81 -3.13
C ASN A 50 6.54 2.00 -2.51
N LYS A 51 5.86 3.14 -2.34
CA LYS A 51 6.43 4.32 -1.67
C LYS A 51 6.90 4.01 -0.25
N MET A 52 6.10 3.29 0.54
CA MET A 52 6.48 2.92 1.91
C MET A 52 7.69 1.98 1.94
N ILE A 53 7.78 1.05 0.99
CA ILE A 53 8.93 0.15 0.86
C ILE A 53 10.16 0.95 0.41
N GLU A 54 10.04 1.83 -0.58
CA GLU A 54 11.12 2.70 -1.02
C GLU A 54 11.65 3.60 0.11
N ASP A 55 10.77 4.21 0.89
CA ASP A 55 11.15 5.06 2.01
C ASP A 55 11.90 4.24 3.08
N LEU A 56 11.46 3.00 3.33
CA LEU A 56 12.18 2.07 4.19
C LEU A 56 13.58 1.72 3.64
N LEU A 57 13.70 1.42 2.34
CA LEU A 57 14.98 1.06 1.71
C LEU A 57 15.95 2.25 1.69
N LYS A 58 15.48 3.45 1.31
CA LYS A 58 16.24 4.70 1.35
C LYS A 58 16.78 4.99 2.75
N SER A 59 16.01 4.72 3.80
CA SER A 59 16.45 4.89 5.19
C SER A 59 17.61 3.95 5.60
N ARG A 60 17.88 2.92 4.81
CA ARG A 60 18.94 1.92 4.99
C ARG A 60 20.05 2.03 3.94
N GLU A 61 20.01 3.04 3.08
CA GLU A 61 20.92 3.21 1.94
C GLU A 61 20.93 1.98 1.01
N CYS A 62 19.78 1.34 0.86
CA CYS A 62 19.52 0.25 -0.10
C CYS A 62 18.85 0.77 -1.37
#